data_AF-D7DTP6-F1
#
_entry.id   AF-D7DTP6-F1
#
_cell.length_a   1.000
_cell.length_b   1.000
_cell.length_c   1.000
_cell.angle_alpha   90.00
_cell.angle_beta   90.00
_cell.angle_gamma   90.00
#
_symmetry.space_group_name_H-M   'P 1'
#
loop_
_entity.id
_entity.type
_entity.pdbx_description
1 polymer ?
#
loop_
_entity_poly.entity_id
_entity_poly.type
_entity_poly.pdbx_seq_one_letter_code
_entity_poly.pdbx_strand_id
1 'polypeptide(L)'
;MPADTMLGLGFLGMGVIAVFALAFVISFVLELINTCIGLKIVKIDSEFKEIAKVSLYKSLASAILNMFPMGFILALLAATYINKEFFKTDWKNGFIIELPLIIFGILLGIVLIILMVLGVGYLTLDPSSATVTQLN
;
A
#
# COMPACT_ATOMS: atom_id res chain seq x y z
N MET A 1 8.02 2.50 37.96
CA MET A 1 8.78 2.86 36.75
C MET A 1 9.24 4.30 36.90
N PRO A 2 10.48 4.64 36.50
CA PRO A 2 10.95 6.03 36.48
C PRO A 2 10.05 6.94 35.60
N ALA A 3 9.87 8.20 35.99
CA ALA A 3 8.96 9.14 35.31
C ALA A 3 9.41 9.46 33.86
N ASP A 4 10.72 9.45 33.65
CA ASP A 4 11.43 9.55 32.37
C ASP A 4 11.12 8.39 31.42
N THR A 5 10.93 7.17 31.94
CA THR A 5 10.51 6.01 31.12
C THR A 5 9.03 6.08 30.77
N MET A 6 8.18 6.63 31.65
CA MET A 6 6.74 6.82 31.37
C MET A 6 6.50 7.92 30.32
N LEU A 7 7.28 9.01 30.37
CA LEU A 7 7.26 10.05 29.33
C LEU A 7 7.78 9.50 27.98
N GLY A 8 8.88 8.75 27.99
CA GLY A 8 9.43 8.11 26.78
C GLY A 8 8.46 7.13 26.11
N LEU A 9 7.73 6.32 26.89
CA LEU A 9 6.67 5.44 26.40
C LEU A 9 5.48 6.22 25.81
N GLY A 10 5.11 7.35 26.43
CA GLY A 10 4.06 8.24 25.91
C GLY A 10 4.42 8.88 24.56
N PHE A 11 5.65 9.38 24.42
CA PHE A 11 6.15 9.94 23.15
C PHE A 11 6.29 8.88 22.05
N LEU A 12 6.75 7.68 22.39
CA LEU A 12 6.81 6.55 21.46
C LEU A 12 5.40 6.13 21.01
N GLY A 13 4.44 6.05 21.94
CA GLY A 13 3.04 5.72 21.62
C GLY A 13 2.39 6.75 20.69
N MET A 14 2.57 8.05 20.96
CA MET A 14 2.05 9.13 20.13
C MET A 14 2.72 9.18 18.75
N GLY A 15 4.03 8.91 18.68
CA GLY A 15 4.77 8.83 17.41
C GLY A 15 4.27 7.69 16.53
N VAL A 16 4.04 6.51 17.09
CA VAL A 16 3.51 5.35 16.35
C VAL A 16 2.11 5.66 15.81
N ILE A 17 1.22 6.22 16.64
CA ILE A 17 -0.14 6.60 16.20
C ILE A 17 -0.10 7.61 15.04
N ALA A 18 0.77 8.62 15.12
CA ALA A 18 0.92 9.61 14.07
C ALA A 18 1.40 9.00 12.74
N VAL A 19 2.34 8.04 12.79
CA VAL A 19 2.82 7.32 11.61
C VAL A 19 1.72 6.46 10.99
N PHE A 20 0.94 5.73 11.80
CA PHE A 20 -0.20 4.95 11.31
C PHE A 20 -1.29 5.83 10.70
N ALA A 21 -1.60 6.97 11.32
CA ALA A 21 -2.57 7.92 10.78
C ALA A 21 -2.11 8.49 9.42
N LEU A 22 -0.83 8.87 9.32
CA LEU A 22 -0.26 9.35 8.06
C LEU A 22 -0.27 8.26 6.98
N ALA A 23 0.12 7.03 7.31
CA ALA A 23 0.08 5.89 6.39
C ALA A 23 -1.34 5.61 5.89
N PHE A 24 -2.35 5.71 6.77
CA PHE A 24 -3.75 5.56 6.39
C PHE A 24 -4.22 6.67 5.44
N VAL A 25 -3.86 7.93 5.71
CA VAL A 25 -4.20 9.06 4.82
C VAL A 25 -3.57 8.88 3.44
N ILE A 26 -2.29 8.50 3.37
CA ILE A 26 -1.61 8.23 2.10
C ILE A 26 -2.30 7.08 1.36
N SER A 27 -2.61 5.99 2.07
CA SER A 27 -3.33 4.85 1.49
C SER A 27 -4.68 5.26 0.92
N PHE A 28 -5.46 6.08 1.64
CA PHE A 28 -6.74 6.60 1.17
C PHE A 28 -6.60 7.46 -0.10
N VAL A 29 -5.61 8.35 -0.14
CA VAL A 29 -5.37 9.21 -1.32
C VAL A 29 -5.00 8.36 -2.54
N LEU A 30 -4.13 7.37 -2.37
CA LEU A 30 -3.77 6.43 -3.44
C LEU A 30 -4.99 5.63 -3.92
N GLU A 31 -5.83 5.17 -2.99
CA GLU A 31 -7.06 4.43 -3.30
C GLU A 31 -8.06 5.29 -4.08
N LEU A 32 -8.14 6.57 -3.74
CA LEU A 32 -9.00 7.55 -4.39
C LEU A 32 -8.55 7.83 -5.82
N ILE A 33 -7.25 8.04 -6.03
CA ILE A 33 -6.65 8.19 -7.36
C ILE A 33 -6.89 6.91 -8.19
N ASN A 34 -6.63 5.74 -7.61
CA ASN A 34 -6.84 4.45 -8.25
C ASN A 34 -8.30 4.28 -8.71
N THR A 35 -9.26 4.52 -7.82
CA THR A 35 -10.69 4.39 -8.11
C THR A 35 -11.12 5.38 -9.20
N CYS A 36 -10.61 6.62 -9.19
CA CYS A 36 -10.87 7.61 -10.25
C CYS A 36 -10.37 7.13 -11.62
N ILE A 37 -9.14 6.61 -11.68
CA ILE A 37 -8.55 6.09 -12.93
C ILE A 37 -9.34 4.86 -13.40
N GLY A 38 -9.65 3.95 -12.49
CA GLY A 38 -10.42 2.74 -12.77
C GLY A 38 -11.80 3.05 -13.36
N LEU A 39 -12.54 3.98 -12.76
CA LEU A 39 -13.84 4.41 -13.28
C LEU A 39 -13.73 5.03 -14.68
N LYS A 40 -12.68 5.82 -14.96
CA LYS A 40 -12.42 6.35 -16.29
C LYS A 40 -12.14 5.27 -17.33
N ILE A 41 -11.41 4.21 -16.95
CA ILE A 41 -11.13 3.07 -17.84
C ILE A 41 -12.43 2.33 -18.20
N VAL A 42 -13.31 2.15 -17.21
CA VAL A 42 -14.58 1.44 -17.38
C VAL A 42 -15.70 2.34 -17.93
N LYS A 43 -15.47 3.66 -18.04
CA LYS A 43 -16.43 4.68 -18.51
C LYS A 43 -17.69 4.76 -17.64
N ILE A 44 -17.53 4.67 -16.33
CA ILE A 44 -18.60 4.87 -15.35
C ILE A 44 -18.53 6.32 -14.85
N ASP A 45 -19.64 7.05 -15.02
CA ASP A 45 -19.81 8.36 -14.39
C ASP A 45 -20.28 8.19 -12.95
N SER A 46 -19.55 8.78 -12.02
CA SER A 46 -19.91 8.80 -10.59
C SER A 46 -19.46 10.10 -9.97
N GLU A 47 -20.21 10.56 -8.98
CA GLU A 47 -19.87 11.79 -8.28
C GLU A 47 -18.62 11.59 -7.42
N PHE A 48 -17.77 12.62 -7.33
CA PHE A 48 -16.56 12.58 -6.52
C PHE A 48 -16.83 12.18 -5.05
N LYS A 49 -17.98 12.61 -4.51
CA LYS A 49 -18.41 12.27 -3.14
C LYS A 49 -18.65 10.76 -2.97
N GLU A 50 -19.16 10.09 -3.99
CA GLU A 50 -19.38 8.64 -3.97
C GLU A 50 -18.07 7.89 -4.12
N ILE A 51 -17.18 8.35 -5.02
CA ILE A 51 -15.84 7.82 -5.19
C ILE A 51 -15.07 7.88 -3.87
N ALA A 52 -15.09 9.03 -3.19
CA ALA A 52 -14.40 9.20 -1.92
C ALA A 52 -14.92 8.25 -0.82
N LYS A 53 -16.23 7.99 -0.77
CA LYS A 53 -16.82 7.02 0.17
C LYS A 53 -16.37 5.60 -0.14
N VAL A 54 -16.41 5.21 -1.42
CA VAL A 54 -15.97 3.88 -1.87
C VAL A 54 -14.49 3.67 -1.54
N SER A 55 -13.63 4.64 -1.83
CA SER A 55 -12.20 4.57 -1.50
C SER A 55 -11.98 4.46 0.01
N LEU A 56 -12.76 5.14 0.84
CA LEU A 56 -12.66 5.01 2.29
C LEU A 56 -12.99 3.58 2.76
N TYR A 57 -14.07 2.99 2.25
CA TYR A 57 -14.44 1.61 2.57
C TYR A 57 -13.38 0.61 2.12
N LYS A 58 -12.80 0.81 0.94
CA LYS A 58 -11.72 -0.03 0.40
C LYS A 58 -10.46 0.07 1.25
N SER A 59 -10.03 1.28 1.62
CA SER A 59 -8.86 1.47 2.49
C SER A 59 -9.06 0.84 3.86
N LEU A 60 -10.25 0.95 4.45
CA LEU A 60 -10.57 0.28 5.71
C LEU A 60 -10.58 -1.25 5.59
N ALA A 61 -11.24 -1.78 4.56
CA ALA A 61 -11.26 -3.22 4.29
C ALA A 61 -9.84 -3.77 4.08
N SER A 62 -9.03 -3.06 3.30
CA SER A 62 -7.63 -3.42 3.05
C SER A 62 -6.79 -3.38 4.33
N ALA A 63 -6.94 -2.34 5.16
CA ALA A 63 -6.21 -2.24 6.44
C ALA A 63 -6.53 -3.42 7.39
N ILE A 64 -7.80 -3.81 7.48
CA ILE A 64 -8.23 -4.95 8.32
C ILE A 64 -7.76 -6.28 7.72
N LEU A 65 -7.98 -6.48 6.42
CA LEU A 65 -7.71 -7.77 5.77
C LEU A 65 -6.22 -8.07 5.63
N ASN A 66 -5.37 -7.04 5.44
CA ASN A 66 -3.92 -7.21 5.40
C ASN A 66 -3.29 -7.63 6.75
N MET A 67 -4.07 -7.68 7.84
CA MET A 67 -3.63 -8.28 9.10
C MET A 67 -3.57 -9.82 9.05
N PHE A 68 -4.18 -10.44 8.03
CA PHE A 68 -4.23 -11.89 7.87
C PHE A 68 -3.24 -12.38 6.80
N PRO A 69 -2.71 -13.62 6.93
CA PRO A 69 -2.02 -14.29 5.83
C PRO A 69 -2.96 -14.38 4.63
N MET A 70 -2.49 -14.06 3.41
CA MET A 70 -3.32 -13.87 2.20
C MET A 70 -4.25 -12.65 2.20
N GLY A 71 -4.08 -11.74 3.16
CA GLY A 71 -4.86 -10.52 3.31
C GLY A 71 -4.94 -9.66 2.05
N PHE A 72 -3.88 -9.60 1.26
CA PHE A 72 -3.84 -8.86 0.00
C PHE A 72 -4.87 -9.37 -1.03
N ILE A 73 -5.04 -10.69 -1.16
CA ILE A 73 -6.01 -11.28 -2.10
C ILE A 73 -7.43 -11.05 -1.61
N LEU A 74 -7.66 -11.21 -0.30
CA LEU A 74 -8.95 -10.92 0.31
C LEU A 74 -9.32 -9.43 0.19
N ALA A 75 -8.35 -8.54 0.39
CA ALA A 75 -8.52 -7.10 0.21
C ALA A 75 -8.89 -6.75 -1.23
N LEU A 76 -8.25 -7.38 -2.22
CA LEU A 76 -8.57 -7.19 -3.63
C LEU A 76 -9.98 -7.66 -3.98
N LEU A 77 -10.39 -8.82 -3.48
CA LEU A 77 -11.75 -9.34 -3.67
C LEU A 77 -12.80 -8.45 -2.99
N ALA A 78 -12.52 -7.98 -1.77
CA ALA A 78 -13.38 -7.05 -1.05
C ALA A 78 -13.50 -5.72 -1.80
N ALA A 79 -12.39 -5.17 -2.30
CA ALA A 79 -12.37 -3.94 -3.08
C ALA A 79 -13.17 -4.07 -4.38
N THR A 80 -13.00 -5.19 -5.10
CA THR A 80 -13.77 -5.54 -6.30
C THR A 80 -15.27 -5.63 -6.00
N TYR A 81 -15.64 -6.28 -4.89
CA TYR A 81 -17.02 -6.39 -4.45
C TYR A 81 -17.62 -5.03 -4.07
N ILE A 82 -16.88 -4.18 -3.35
CA ILE A 82 -17.32 -2.83 -3.02
C ILE A 82 -17.56 -2.03 -4.31
N ASN A 83 -16.65 -2.06 -5.28
CA ASN A 83 -16.89 -1.37 -6.56
C ASN A 83 -18.14 -1.89 -7.28
N LYS A 84 -18.32 -3.22 -7.29
CA LYS A 84 -19.49 -3.87 -7.90
C LYS A 84 -20.79 -3.33 -7.30
N GLU A 85 -20.90 -3.33 -5.97
CA GLU A 85 -22.12 -2.94 -5.27
C GLU A 85 -22.39 -1.43 -5.33
N PHE A 86 -21.36 -0.60 -5.11
CA PHE A 86 -21.54 0.85 -5.06
C PHE A 86 -21.73 1.46 -6.45
N PHE A 87 -20.94 1.05 -7.45
CA PHE A 87 -21.07 1.55 -8.83
C PHE A 87 -22.05 0.75 -9.68
N LYS A 88 -22.78 -0.21 -9.09
CA LYS A 88 -23.79 -1.06 -9.74
C LYS A 88 -23.29 -1.66 -11.06
N THR A 89 -22.08 -2.23 -11.01
CA THR A 89 -21.40 -2.78 -12.19
C THR A 89 -21.25 -4.30 -12.09
N ASP A 90 -20.67 -4.93 -13.12
CA ASP A 90 -20.37 -6.37 -13.12
C ASP A 90 -19.05 -6.67 -12.41
N TRP A 91 -18.84 -7.92 -11.97
CA TRP A 91 -17.59 -8.38 -11.35
C TRP A 91 -16.34 -8.06 -12.18
N LYS A 92 -16.45 -8.21 -13.51
CA LYS A 92 -15.36 -7.88 -14.44
C LYS A 92 -14.97 -6.41 -14.35
N ASN A 93 -15.96 -5.52 -14.37
CA ASN A 93 -15.75 -4.08 -14.34
C ASN A 93 -15.30 -3.62 -12.94
N GLY A 94 -15.85 -4.21 -11.88
CA GLY A 94 -15.39 -4.00 -10.51
C GLY A 94 -13.90 -4.34 -10.33
N PHE A 95 -13.42 -5.39 -11.01
CA PHE A 95 -12.01 -5.79 -10.99
C PHE A 95 -11.14 -4.87 -11.86
N ILE A 96 -11.64 -4.43 -13.02
CA ILE A 96 -10.92 -3.47 -13.88
C ILE A 96 -10.65 -2.14 -13.17
N ILE A 97 -11.52 -1.74 -12.24
CA ILE A 97 -11.29 -0.54 -11.42
C ILE A 97 -10.06 -0.71 -10.51
N GLU A 98 -9.71 -1.93 -10.10
CA GLU A 98 -8.53 -2.23 -9.25
C GLU A 98 -7.23 -2.46 -10.03
N LEU A 99 -7.33 -2.72 -11.33
CA LEU A 99 -6.19 -3.04 -12.20
C LEU A 99 -5.07 -1.98 -12.15
N PRO A 100 -5.33 -0.66 -12.09
CA PRO A 100 -4.25 0.33 -11.99
C PRO A 100 -3.40 0.14 -10.73
N LEU A 101 -4.01 -0.17 -9.58
CA LEU A 101 -3.30 -0.46 -8.33
C LEU A 101 -2.42 -1.71 -8.45
N ILE A 102 -2.95 -2.77 -9.07
CA ILE A 102 -2.21 -4.03 -9.29
C ILE A 102 -1.00 -3.78 -10.18
N ILE A 103 -1.20 -3.08 -11.31
CA ILE A 103 -0.13 -2.75 -12.24
C ILE A 103 0.93 -1.88 -11.56
N PHE A 104 0.52 -0.86 -10.81
CA PHE A 104 1.43 0.00 -10.08
C PHE A 104 2.23 -0.79 -9.03
N GLY A 105 1.59 -1.72 -8.32
CA GLY A 105 2.26 -2.61 -7.37
C GLY A 105 3.29 -3.52 -8.02
N ILE A 106 2.98 -4.11 -9.19
CA ILE A 106 3.93 -4.93 -9.94
C ILE A 106 5.12 -4.10 -10.42
N LEU A 107 4.87 -2.90 -10.96
CA LEU A 107 5.93 -1.99 -11.42
C LEU A 107 6.85 -1.58 -10.27
N LEU A 108 6.28 -1.21 -9.11
CA LEU A 108 7.04 -0.89 -7.91
C LEU A 108 7.88 -2.11 -7.46
N GLY A 109 7.29 -3.30 -7.46
CA GLY A 109 8.00 -4.55 -7.12
C GLY A 109 9.20 -4.82 -8.03
N ILE A 110 9.04 -4.64 -9.35
CA ILE A 110 10.13 -4.78 -10.32
C ILE A 110 11.24 -3.75 -10.05
N VAL A 111 10.88 -2.48 -9.81
CA VAL A 111 11.87 -1.43 -9.49
C VAL A 111 12.64 -1.77 -8.21
N LEU A 112 11.95 -2.25 -7.16
CA LEU A 112 12.59 -2.65 -5.91
C LEU A 112 13.54 -3.85 -6.10
N ILE A 113 13.16 -4.83 -6.92
CA ILE A 113 14.02 -5.97 -7.26
C ILE A 113 15.28 -5.49 -8.01
N ILE A 114 15.13 -4.60 -8.99
CA ILE A 114 16.26 -4.04 -9.75
C ILE A 114 17.21 -3.27 -8.81
N LEU A 115 16.67 -2.43 -7.92
CA LEU A 115 17.47 -1.71 -6.93
C LEU A 115 18.19 -2.66 -5.97
N MET A 116 17.56 -3.76 -5.58
CA MET A 116 18.20 -4.79 -4.74
C MET A 116 19.34 -5.49 -5.50
N VAL A 117 19.12 -5.88 -6.76
CA VAL A 117 20.15 -6.52 -7.60
C VAL A 117 21.32 -5.56 -7.89
N LEU A 118 21.06 -4.30 -8.22
CA LEU A 118 22.10 -3.30 -8.46
C LEU A 118 22.83 -2.89 -7.18
N GLY A 119 22.12 -2.79 -6.04
CA GLY A 119 22.72 -2.52 -4.74
C GLY A 119 23.59 -3.67 -4.25
N VAL A 120 23.16 -4.92 -4.41
CA VAL A 120 23.98 -6.11 -4.15
C VAL A 120 25.16 -6.19 -5.12
N GLY A 121 24.96 -5.85 -6.40
CA GLY A 121 26.03 -5.73 -7.39
C GLY A 121 27.08 -4.70 -6.96
N TYR A 122 26.67 -3.54 -6.45
CA TYR A 122 27.57 -2.50 -5.94
C TYR A 122 28.34 -2.95 -4.68
N LEU A 123 27.69 -3.67 -3.76
CA LEU A 123 28.32 -4.21 -2.55
C LEU A 123 29.28 -5.38 -2.82
N THR A 124 29.08 -6.11 -3.91
CA THR A 124 29.93 -7.27 -4.30
C THR A 124 31.04 -6.91 -5.28
N LEU A 125 30.95 -5.74 -5.93
CA LEU A 125 31.96 -5.22 -6.86
C LEU A 125 32.83 -4.10 -6.26
N ASP A 126 32.70 -3.79 -4.96
CA ASP A 126 33.65 -2.93 -4.26
C ASP A 126 34.85 -3.76 -3.75
N PRO A 127 36.00 -3.74 -4.46
CA PRO A 127 37.19 -4.48 -4.05
C PRO A 127 37.80 -3.98 -2.74
N SER A 128 37.37 -2.82 -2.21
CA SER A 128 37.85 -2.31 -0.91
C SER A 128 37.25 -3.05 0.30
N SER A 129 36.15 -3.77 0.11
CA SER A 129 35.52 -4.59 1.17
C SER A 129 36.16 -5.98 1.34
N ALA A 130 36.91 -6.45 0.33
CA ALA A 130 37.54 -7.78 0.34
C ALA A 130 38.89 -7.82 1.09
N THR A 131 39.45 -6.67 1.50
CA THR A 131 40.82 -6.58 2.04
C THR A 131 40.91 -6.61 3.57
N VAL A 132 39.80 -6.60 4.31
CA VAL A 132 39.83 -6.53 5.79
C VAL A 132 39.80 -7.91 6.46
N THR A 133 39.43 -8.98 5.75
CA THR A 133 39.24 -10.32 6.36
C THR A 133 40.44 -11.25 6.27
N GLN A 134 41.62 -10.77 5.84
CA GLN A 134 42.85 -11.59 5.75
C GLN A 134 44.03 -11.10 6.59
N LEU A 135 43.81 -10.19 7.54
CA LEU A 135 44.81 -9.81 8.54
C LEU A 135 44.25 -10.06 9.95
N ASN A 136 44.21 -11.33 10.34
CA ASN A 136 44.40 -11.83 11.72
C ASN A 136 44.61 -13.34 11.70
#